data_AF-A0A2V5KJC9-F1
#
_entry.id   AF-A0A2V5KJC9-F1
#
_cell.length_a   1.000
_cell.length_b   1.000
_cell.length_c   1.000
_cell.angle_alpha   90.00
_cell.angle_beta   90.00
_cell.angle_gamma   90.00
#
_symmetry.space_group_name_H-M   'P 1'
#
loop_
_entity.id
_entity.type
_entity.pdbx_description
1 polymer ?
#
loop_
_entity_poly.entity_id
_entity_poly.type
_entity_poly.pdbx_seq_one_letter_code
_entity_poly.pdbx_strand_id
1 'polypeptide(L)'
;REQMGLAYYVGASQMQGLVPGLFAFYLGTDPQKIAPVKTALLDEIHKLANDGLTPEELARAKKKLIGQQEIANQSSDAFGYQCALNELYGLGFDYYKRLDHDVNAVTLDDIKKVAAKYFRDQPYVLATVRPPQKK
;
A
#
# COMPACT_ATOMS: atom_id res chain seq x y z
N ARG A 1 5.05 -4.54 -14.38
CA ARG A 1 4.17 -5.45 -15.16
C ARG A 1 4.06 -4.99 -16.61
N GLU A 2 3.51 -3.82 -16.88
CA GLU A 2 3.15 -3.37 -18.24
C GLU A 2 4.35 -3.02 -19.13
N GLN A 3 5.33 -2.28 -18.60
CA GLN A 3 6.47 -1.83 -19.42
C GLN A 3 7.50 -2.93 -19.71
N MET A 4 7.89 -3.70 -18.69
CA MET A 4 8.98 -4.67 -18.84
C MET A 4 8.49 -6.12 -19.10
N GLY A 5 7.19 -6.41 -18.96
CA GLY A 5 6.65 -7.76 -19.14
C GLY A 5 7.24 -8.82 -18.20
N LEU A 6 7.88 -8.41 -17.09
CA LEU A 6 8.63 -9.31 -16.22
C LEU A 6 7.81 -9.95 -15.09
N ALA A 7 6.59 -9.49 -14.82
CA ALA A 7 5.77 -10.00 -13.71
C ALA A 7 4.33 -10.25 -14.17
N TYR A 8 3.70 -11.32 -13.66
CA TYR A 8 2.30 -11.64 -13.91
C TYR A 8 1.37 -10.72 -13.11
N TYR A 9 1.74 -10.45 -11.86
CA TYR A 9 1.07 -9.50 -10.97
C TYR A 9 2.11 -8.76 -10.14
N VAL A 10 1.74 -7.56 -9.69
CA VAL A 10 2.48 -6.74 -8.73
C VAL A 10 1.46 -5.99 -7.89
N GLY A 11 1.72 -5.84 -6.60
CA GLY A 11 0.86 -5.12 -5.69
C GLY A 11 1.58 -4.72 -4.41
N ALA A 12 0.86 -3.98 -3.59
CA ALA A 12 1.27 -3.62 -2.25
C ALA A 12 0.11 -3.92 -1.30
N SER A 13 0.44 -4.41 -0.11
CA SER A 13 -0.48 -4.57 1.00
C SER A 13 0.08 -3.87 2.23
N GLN A 14 -0.84 -3.41 3.07
CA GLN A 14 -0.52 -2.88 4.38
C GLN A 14 -1.37 -3.61 5.41
N MET A 15 -0.82 -3.80 6.60
CA MET A 15 -1.54 -4.20 7.79
C MET A 15 -1.22 -3.19 8.89
N GLN A 16 -2.25 -2.44 9.30
CA GLN A 16 -2.19 -1.58 10.48
C GLN A 16 -2.32 -2.45 11.74
N GLY A 17 -1.45 -2.24 12.72
CA GLY A 17 -1.50 -2.89 14.01
C GLY A 17 -1.42 -1.88 15.15
N LEU A 18 -1.80 -2.30 16.36
CA LEU A 18 -1.58 -1.54 17.60
C LEU A 18 -0.08 -1.41 17.94
N VAL A 19 0.73 -2.34 17.42
CA VAL A 19 2.20 -2.32 17.37
C VAL A 19 2.65 -2.10 15.92
N PRO A 20 3.94 -1.89 15.61
CA PRO A 20 4.38 -1.62 14.23
C PRO A 20 3.77 -2.61 13.24
N GLY A 21 3.02 -2.05 12.29
CA GLY A 21 2.35 -2.81 11.24
C GLY A 21 3.33 -3.29 10.17
N LEU A 22 2.78 -3.89 9.12
CA LEU A 22 3.54 -4.35 7.96
C LEU A 22 3.16 -3.53 6.72
N PHE A 23 4.15 -3.17 5.92
CA PHE A 23 3.96 -2.77 4.54
C PHE A 23 4.73 -3.75 3.65
N ALA A 24 4.02 -4.44 2.75
CA ALA A 24 4.59 -5.47 1.90
C ALA A 24 4.34 -5.17 0.43
N PHE A 25 5.40 -5.22 -0.37
CA PHE A 25 5.31 -5.29 -1.82
C PHE A 25 5.40 -6.75 -2.25
N TYR A 26 4.56 -7.15 -3.19
CA TYR A 26 4.52 -8.53 -3.66
C TYR A 26 4.37 -8.58 -5.18
N LEU A 27 4.96 -9.60 -5.79
CA LEU A 27 4.85 -9.87 -7.21
C LEU A 27 5.04 -11.34 -7.51
N GLY A 28 4.55 -11.77 -8.68
CA GLY A 28 4.80 -13.09 -9.25
C GLY A 28 5.55 -12.96 -10.56
N THR A 29 6.62 -13.74 -10.74
CA THR A 29 7.48 -13.71 -11.94
C THR A 29 7.97 -15.10 -12.32
N ASP A 30 8.49 -15.23 -13.53
CA ASP A 30 9.23 -16.42 -13.97
C ASP A 30 10.49 -16.62 -13.09
N PRO A 31 10.80 -17.84 -12.63
CA PRO A 31 11.97 -18.12 -11.80
C PRO A 31 13.32 -17.65 -12.37
N GLN A 32 13.43 -17.51 -13.70
CA GLN A 32 14.61 -17.02 -14.41
C GLN A 32 14.73 -15.49 -14.36
N LYS A 33 13.64 -14.77 -14.08
CA LYS A 33 13.55 -13.29 -14.09
C LYS A 33 13.59 -12.66 -12.70
N ILE A 34 13.83 -13.45 -11.65
CA ILE A 34 13.81 -12.95 -10.25
C ILE A 34 14.77 -11.79 -10.02
N ALA A 35 16.02 -11.89 -10.50
CA ALA A 35 17.02 -10.85 -10.30
C ALA A 35 16.62 -9.50 -10.94
N PRO A 36 16.33 -9.43 -12.26
CA PRO A 36 15.93 -8.15 -12.87
C PRO A 36 14.62 -7.60 -12.31
N VAL A 37 13.67 -8.46 -11.93
CA VAL A 37 12.40 -8.03 -11.32
C VAL A 37 12.61 -7.45 -9.93
N LYS A 38 13.46 -8.07 -9.12
CA LYS A 38 13.82 -7.55 -7.80
C LYS A 38 14.42 -6.14 -7.92
N THR A 39 15.38 -5.95 -8.82
CA THR A 39 15.99 -4.64 -9.07
C THR A 39 14.92 -3.63 -9.48
N ALA A 40 14.10 -3.95 -10.49
CA ALA A 40 13.05 -3.03 -10.95
C ALA A 40 12.03 -2.67 -9.85
N LEU A 41 11.66 -3.62 -8.98
CA LEU A 41 10.75 -3.34 -7.87
C LEU A 41 11.39 -2.38 -6.86
N LEU A 42 12.65 -2.63 -6.47
CA LEU A 42 13.36 -1.78 -5.51
C LEU A 42 13.61 -0.38 -6.06
N ASP A 43 13.95 -0.27 -7.35
CA ASP A 43 14.13 1.02 -8.01
C ASP A 43 12.84 1.85 -7.96
N GLU A 44 11.69 1.23 -8.20
CA GLU A 44 10.40 1.92 -8.16
C GLU A 44 10.01 2.36 -6.74
N ILE A 45 10.30 1.53 -5.73
CA ILE A 45 10.12 1.88 -4.32
C ILE A 45 11.01 3.08 -3.95
N HIS A 46 12.27 3.09 -4.40
CA HIS A 46 13.19 4.21 -4.16
C HIS A 46 12.77 5.49 -4.88
N LYS A 47 12.27 5.41 -6.13
CA LYS A 47 11.72 6.57 -6.82
C LYS A 47 10.55 7.17 -6.06
N LEU A 48 9.61 6.34 -5.57
CA LEU A 48 8.51 6.84 -4.74
C LEU A 48 9.04 7.56 -3.48
N ALA A 49 10.08 7.02 -2.85
CA ALA A 49 10.69 7.61 -1.66
C ALA A 49 11.46 8.91 -1.94
N ASN A 50 12.03 9.08 -3.13
CA ASN A 50 12.89 10.20 -3.48
C ASN A 50 12.15 11.32 -4.22
N ASP A 51 11.28 10.94 -5.15
CA ASP A 51 10.61 11.87 -6.06
C ASP A 51 9.21 12.18 -5.55
N GLY A 52 8.52 11.18 -4.99
CA GLY A 52 7.13 11.28 -4.55
C GLY A 52 6.16 10.85 -5.64
N LEU A 53 4.88 11.24 -5.50
CA LEU A 53 3.85 11.00 -6.50
C LEU A 53 3.66 12.23 -7.39
N THR A 54 3.04 12.05 -8.55
CA THR A 54 2.49 13.18 -9.32
C THR A 54 1.14 13.66 -8.75
N PRO A 55 0.71 14.90 -9.04
CA PRO A 55 -0.62 15.37 -8.65
C PRO A 55 -1.76 14.45 -9.14
N GLU A 56 -1.65 13.93 -10.36
CA GLU A 56 -2.65 13.04 -10.95
C GLU A 56 -2.69 11.69 -10.26
N GLU A 57 -1.53 11.15 -9.86
CA GLU A 57 -1.44 9.91 -9.08
C GLU A 57 -2.10 10.07 -7.72
N LEU A 58 -1.80 11.15 -6.99
CA LEU A 58 -2.42 11.44 -5.70
C LEU A 58 -3.93 11.60 -5.84
N ALA A 59 -4.40 12.35 -6.85
CA ALA A 59 -5.82 12.55 -7.10
C ALA A 59 -6.54 11.22 -7.40
N ARG A 60 -5.93 10.33 -8.22
CA ARG A 60 -6.47 8.99 -8.48
C ARG A 60 -6.51 8.13 -7.21
N ALA A 61 -5.44 8.16 -6.41
CA ALA A 61 -5.35 7.38 -5.18
C ALA A 61 -6.42 7.80 -4.15
N LYS A 62 -6.61 9.11 -3.94
CA LYS A 62 -7.65 9.66 -3.05
C LYS A 62 -9.05 9.22 -3.47
N LYS A 63 -9.40 9.41 -4.75
CA LYS A 63 -10.70 8.99 -5.29
C LYS A 63 -10.94 7.50 -5.12
N LYS A 64 -9.93 6.67 -5.39
CA LYS A 64 -10.01 5.22 -5.22
C LYS A 64 -10.27 4.84 -3.76
N LEU A 65 -9.51 5.41 -2.82
CA LEU A 65 -9.63 5.08 -1.40
C LEU A 65 -11.00 5.48 -0.84
N ILE A 66 -11.46 6.69 -1.13
CA ILE A 66 -12.78 7.17 -0.70
C ILE A 66 -13.88 6.28 -1.29
N GLY A 67 -13.84 6.03 -2.61
CA GLY A 67 -14.83 5.16 -3.26
C GLY A 67 -14.83 3.72 -2.73
N GLN A 68 -13.67 3.16 -2.39
CA GLN A 68 -13.58 1.82 -1.79
C GLN A 68 -14.20 1.79 -0.40
N GLN A 69 -14.01 2.83 0.42
CA GLN A 69 -14.64 2.88 1.74
C GLN A 69 -16.16 3.05 1.64
N GLU A 70 -16.65 3.88 0.72
CA GLU A 70 -18.10 4.04 0.50
C GLU A 70 -18.75 2.71 0.11
N ILE A 71 -18.10 1.92 -0.75
CA ILE A 71 -18.58 0.57 -1.09
C ILE A 71 -18.53 -0.35 0.13
N ALA A 72 -17.45 -0.35 0.91
CA ALA A 72 -17.32 -1.18 2.11
C ALA A 72 -18.41 -0.86 3.15
N ASN A 73 -18.77 0.42 3.30
CA ASN A 73 -19.79 0.88 4.24
C ASN A 73 -21.22 0.44 3.87
N GLN A 74 -21.45 -0.08 2.66
CA GLN A 74 -22.76 -0.64 2.27
C GLN A 74 -23.06 -1.98 2.94
N SER A 75 -22.04 -2.67 3.46
CA SER A 75 -22.18 -3.89 4.24
C SER A 75 -22.32 -3.54 5.70
N SER A 76 -23.47 -3.86 6.31
CA SER A 76 -23.75 -3.56 7.72
C SER A 76 -22.77 -4.24 8.68
N ASP A 77 -22.30 -5.43 8.34
CA ASP A 77 -21.29 -6.18 9.09
C ASP A 77 -19.91 -5.51 9.00
N ALA A 78 -19.45 -5.12 7.81
CA ALA A 78 -18.19 -4.38 7.65
C ALA A 78 -18.24 -3.00 8.33
N PHE A 79 -19.36 -2.28 8.17
CA PHE A 79 -19.57 -0.98 8.79
C PHE A 79 -19.58 -1.07 10.32
N GLY A 80 -20.36 -2.00 10.88
CA GLY A 80 -20.41 -2.22 12.32
C GLY A 80 -19.06 -2.61 12.91
N TYR A 81 -18.33 -3.50 12.23
CA TYR A 81 -16.97 -3.89 12.63
C TYR A 81 -16.00 -2.70 12.65
N GLN A 82 -16.01 -1.87 11.60
CA GLN A 82 -15.13 -0.70 11.53
C GLN A 82 -15.45 0.35 12.60
N CYS A 83 -16.74 0.63 12.85
CA CYS A 83 -17.17 1.54 13.91
C CYS A 83 -16.73 1.03 15.30
N ALA A 84 -16.86 -0.27 15.56
CA ALA A 84 -16.42 -0.88 16.81
C ALA A 84 -14.90 -0.80 16.99
N LEU A 85 -14.11 -1.04 15.93
CA LEU A 85 -12.65 -0.88 15.99
C LEU A 85 -12.24 0.57 16.23
N ASN A 86 -12.87 1.53 15.55
CA ASN A 86 -12.55 2.95 15.74
C ASN A 86 -12.84 3.40 17.18
N GLU A 87 -13.95 2.96 17.77
CA GLU A 87 -14.27 3.22 19.18
C GLU A 87 -13.22 2.57 20.11
N LEU A 88 -12.88 1.29 19.86
CA LEU A 88 -11.86 0.57 20.62
C LEU A 88 -10.49 1.25 20.58
N TYR A 89 -10.13 1.86 19.45
CA TYR A 89 -8.89 2.61 19.28
C TYR A 89 -8.96 4.06 19.77
N GLY A 90 -10.09 4.49 20.35
CA GLY A 90 -10.28 5.84 20.90
C GLY A 90 -10.48 6.93 19.85
N LEU A 91 -10.80 6.56 18.61
CA LEU A 91 -11.10 7.50 17.51
C LEU A 91 -12.57 7.95 17.50
N GLY A 92 -13.45 7.16 18.12
CA GLY A 92 -14.90 7.37 18.14
C GLY A 92 -15.64 6.56 17.07
N PHE A 93 -16.84 6.07 17.38
CA PHE A 93 -17.67 5.29 16.45
C PHE A 93 -18.00 6.05 15.15
N ASP A 94 -18.02 7.38 15.17
CA ASP A 94 -18.35 8.22 14.02
C ASP A 94 -17.14 8.72 13.24
N TYR A 95 -15.94 8.20 13.54
CA TYR A 95 -14.68 8.54 12.87
C TYR A 95 -14.75 8.40 11.33
N TYR A 96 -15.56 7.47 10.81
CA TYR A 96 -15.75 7.28 9.37
C TYR A 96 -16.20 8.56 8.64
N LYS A 97 -16.92 9.47 9.32
CA LYS A 97 -17.39 10.75 8.76
C LYS A 97 -16.25 11.70 8.41
N ARG A 98 -15.08 11.52 9.02
CA ARG A 98 -13.90 12.36 8.80
C ARG A 98 -13.05 11.92 7.62
N LEU A 99 -13.26 10.70 7.12
CA LEU A 99 -12.39 10.11 6.11
C LEU A 99 -12.20 11.00 4.88
N ASP A 100 -13.29 11.51 4.31
CA ASP A 100 -13.22 12.34 3.10
C ASP A 100 -12.35 13.58 3.34
N HIS A 101 -12.60 14.30 4.43
CA HIS A 101 -11.82 15.46 4.83
C HIS A 101 -10.34 15.09 5.03
N ASP A 102 -10.06 14.07 5.85
CA ASP A 102 -8.71 13.71 6.26
C ASP A 102 -7.88 13.19 5.06
N VAL A 103 -8.50 12.42 4.15
CA VAL A 103 -7.87 11.97 2.90
C VAL A 103 -7.64 13.14 1.94
N ASN A 104 -8.59 14.06 1.82
CA ASN A 104 -8.45 15.21 0.94
C ASN A 104 -7.41 16.21 1.44
N ALA A 105 -7.18 16.31 2.75
CA ALA A 105 -6.15 17.15 3.35
C ALA A 105 -4.71 16.67 3.08
N VAL A 106 -4.49 15.39 2.75
CA VAL A 106 -3.14 14.84 2.50
C VAL A 106 -2.48 15.52 1.30
N THR A 107 -1.26 16.02 1.48
CA THR A 107 -0.49 16.67 0.41
C THR A 107 0.54 15.73 -0.23
N LEU A 108 1.09 16.13 -1.38
CA LEU A 108 2.22 15.42 -2.01
C LEU A 108 3.43 15.36 -1.09
N ASP A 109 3.70 16.43 -0.35
CA ASP A 109 4.79 16.51 0.61
C ASP A 109 4.62 15.54 1.78
N ASP A 110 3.39 15.36 2.27
CA ASP A 110 3.11 14.38 3.34
C ASP A 110 3.42 12.96 2.86
N ILE A 111 2.97 12.61 1.65
CA ILE A 111 3.26 11.31 1.05
C ILE A 111 4.77 11.13 0.85
N LYS A 112 5.46 12.14 0.31
CA LYS A 112 6.90 12.09 0.10
C LYS A 112 7.67 11.92 1.41
N LYS A 113 7.28 12.63 2.48
CA LYS A 113 7.87 12.49 3.82
C LYS A 113 7.67 11.08 4.38
N VAL A 114 6.47 10.53 4.25
CA VAL A 114 6.14 9.17 4.72
C VAL A 114 6.91 8.11 3.92
N ALA A 115 6.91 8.20 2.59
CA ALA A 115 7.65 7.28 1.72
C ALA A 115 9.15 7.33 2.00
N ALA A 116 9.73 8.53 2.14
CA ALA A 116 11.12 8.71 2.55
C ALA A 116 11.42 8.03 3.89
N LYS A 117 10.58 8.24 4.89
CA LYS A 117 10.75 7.69 6.24
C LYS A 117 10.78 6.16 6.24
N TYR A 118 9.87 5.53 5.51
CA TYR A 118 9.65 4.08 5.59
C TYR A 118 10.31 3.26 4.48
N PHE A 119 10.66 3.85 3.33
CA PHE A 119 11.13 3.09 2.17
C PHE A 119 12.52 3.46 1.65
N ARG A 120 13.13 4.57 2.11
CA ARG A 120 14.44 5.00 1.58
C ARG A 120 15.61 4.18 2.12
N ASP A 121 15.77 4.18 3.44
CA ASP A 121 16.96 3.64 4.11
C ASP A 121 16.60 2.62 5.21
N GLN A 122 15.39 2.04 5.12
CA GLN A 122 14.92 1.07 6.11
C GLN A 122 15.34 -0.36 5.73
N PRO A 123 15.72 -1.19 6.72
CA PRO A 123 15.91 -2.61 6.46
C PRO A 123 14.59 -3.24 6.02
N TYR A 124 14.66 -4.17 5.06
CA TYR A 124 13.51 -4.92 4.59
C TYR A 124 13.79 -6.42 4.60
N VAL A 125 12.73 -7.20 4.74
CA VAL A 125 12.80 -8.66 4.63
C VAL A 125 12.36 -9.06 3.22
N LEU A 126 13.14 -9.93 2.57
CA LEU A 126 12.79 -10.49 1.27
C LEU A 126 12.54 -11.99 1.40
N ALA A 127 11.30 -12.40 1.15
CA ALA A 127 10.94 -13.79 0.97
C ALA A 127 10.78 -14.11 -0.52
N THR A 128 11.32 -15.24 -0.97
CA THR A 128 11.15 -15.72 -2.35
C THR A 128 10.73 -17.17 -2.31
N VAL A 129 9.55 -17.46 -2.85
CA VAL A 129 9.03 -18.82 -3.00
C VAL A 129 9.28 -19.28 -4.43
N ARG A 130 9.89 -20.45 -4.60
CA ARG A 130 10.21 -21.04 -5.90
C ARG A 130 9.54 -22.41 -6.02
N PRO A 131 9.19 -22.86 -7.24
CA PRO A 131 8.82 -24.25 -7.45
C PRO A 131 9.98 -25.17 -7.03
N PRO A 132 9.69 -26.43 -6.66
CA PRO A 132 10.74 -27.40 -6.33
C PRO A 132 11.71 -27.54 -7.51
N GLN A 133 12.99 -27.77 -7.21
CA GLN A 133 13.98 -28.09 -8.24
C GLN A 133 13.54 -29.38 -8.95
N LYS A 134 13.50 -29.35 -10.29
CA LYS A 134 13.34 -30.58 -11.07
C LYS A 134 14.56 -31.46 -10.79
N LYS A 135 14.30 -32.70 -10.35
CA LYS A 135 15.33 -33.73 -10.21
C LYS A 135 15.95 -34.06 -11.56
#